data_AF-A0A8T2X3Q9-F1
#
_entry.id   AF-A0A8T2X3Q9-F1
#
_cell.length_a   1.000
_cell.length_b   1.000
_cell.length_c   1.000
_cell.angle_alpha   90.00
_cell.angle_beta   90.00
_cell.angle_gamma   90.00
#
_symmetry.space_group_name_H-M   'P 1'
#
loop_
_entity.id
_entity.type
_entity.pdbx_description
1 polymer ?
#
loop_
_entity_poly.entity_id
_entity_poly.type
_entity_poly.pdbx_seq_one_letter_code
_entity_poly.pdbx_strand_id
1 'polypeptide(L)'
;MKPNESFKDAIFRAINEELGSILKDGNEVSINIVNGSYKEKVEERNSMSYPGLPARYVLYSADVEVNGLPDGEFCTEEAEEYPDSEEKRVAEKAVSVKKHFWKWVSSDSVHS
;
A
#
# COMPACT_ATOMS: atom_id res chain seq x y z
N MET A 1 -3.96 -3.71 -7.99
CA MET A 1 -5.31 -4.16 -7.55
C MET A 1 -5.42 -5.65 -7.81
N LYS A 2 -6.02 -6.40 -6.89
CA LYS A 2 -6.27 -7.84 -7.07
C LYS A 2 -7.37 -8.05 -8.14
N PRO A 3 -7.41 -9.19 -8.83
CA PRO A 3 -8.48 -9.47 -9.80
C PRO A 3 -9.86 -9.34 -9.15
N ASN A 4 -10.79 -8.65 -9.82
CA ASN A 4 -12.16 -8.39 -9.34
C ASN A 4 -12.27 -7.54 -8.06
N GLU A 5 -11.18 -6.92 -7.61
CA GLU A 5 -11.18 -6.02 -6.46
C GLU A 5 -11.73 -4.65 -6.85
N SER A 6 -12.63 -4.09 -6.04
CA SER A 6 -13.06 -2.71 -6.25
C SER A 6 -11.95 -1.73 -5.89
N PHE A 7 -11.94 -0.55 -6.51
CA PHE A 7 -10.95 0.48 -6.19
C PHE A 7 -10.93 0.83 -4.70
N LYS A 8 -12.12 0.93 -4.09
CA LYS A 8 -12.28 1.22 -2.67
C LYS A 8 -11.65 0.11 -1.83
N ASP A 9 -11.97 -1.14 -2.12
CA ASP A 9 -11.40 -2.29 -1.38
C ASP A 9 -9.88 -2.35 -1.53
N ALA A 10 -9.35 -2.03 -2.72
CA ALA A 10 -7.91 -1.97 -2.96
C ALA A 10 -7.22 -0.89 -2.11
N ILE A 11 -7.83 0.29 -1.94
CA ILE A 11 -7.33 1.33 -1.04
C ILE A 11 -7.33 0.83 0.41
N PHE A 12 -8.45 0.29 0.89
CA PHE A 12 -8.54 -0.18 2.26
C PHE A 12 -7.55 -1.29 2.54
N ARG A 13 -7.37 -2.22 1.59
CA ARG A 13 -6.37 -3.27 1.68
C ARG A 13 -4.97 -2.68 1.75
N ALA A 14 -4.61 -1.76 0.86
CA ALA A 14 -3.28 -1.12 0.87
C ALA A 14 -3.01 -0.40 2.19
N ILE A 15 -3.98 0.35 2.72
CA ILE A 15 -3.85 1.03 4.02
C ILE A 15 -3.67 0.01 5.15
N ASN A 16 -4.39 -1.11 5.12
CA ASN A 16 -4.28 -2.13 6.15
C ASN A 16 -2.99 -2.96 6.05
N GLU A 17 -2.47 -3.19 4.84
CA GLU A 17 -1.15 -3.83 4.64
C GLU A 17 -0.04 -2.94 5.22
N GLU A 18 -0.11 -1.63 4.97
CA GLU A 18 0.93 -0.67 5.37
C GLU A 18 0.82 -0.19 6.82
N LEU A 19 -0.39 0.10 7.30
CA LEU A 19 -0.65 0.74 8.59
C LEU A 19 -1.38 -0.17 9.58
N GLY A 20 -1.88 -1.33 9.15
CA GLY A 20 -2.81 -2.15 9.92
C GLY A 20 -2.30 -2.65 11.28
N SER A 21 -0.98 -2.71 11.49
CA SER A 21 -0.42 -3.08 12.80
C SER A 21 -0.75 -2.07 13.89
N ILE A 22 -0.85 -0.78 13.56
CA ILE A 22 -1.18 0.30 14.52
C ILE A 22 -2.68 0.64 14.55
N LEU A 23 -3.44 0.23 13.51
CA LEU A 23 -4.89 0.40 13.47
C LEU A 23 -5.63 -0.54 14.43
N LYS A 24 -5.00 -1.67 14.81
CA LYS A 24 -5.60 -2.72 15.65
C LYS A 24 -5.56 -2.41 17.15
N ASP A 25 -4.76 -1.44 17.59
CA ASP A 25 -4.49 -1.14 19.00
C ASP A 25 -5.55 -0.26 19.68
N GLY A 26 -6.78 -0.24 19.17
CA GLY A 26 -7.94 0.37 19.85
C GLY A 26 -8.14 1.87 19.62
N ASN A 27 -7.34 2.50 18.75
CA ASN A 27 -7.64 3.84 18.25
C ASN A 27 -8.72 3.75 17.16
N GLU A 28 -9.77 4.56 17.28
CA GLU A 28 -10.80 4.69 16.25
C GLU A 28 -10.22 5.45 15.06
N VAL A 29 -9.57 4.72 14.15
CA VAL A 29 -9.00 5.29 12.94
C VAL A 29 -10.08 5.41 11.88
N SER A 30 -10.30 6.65 11.42
CA SER A 30 -11.19 6.93 10.30
C SER A 30 -10.39 7.19 9.04
N ILE A 31 -10.85 6.61 7.93
CA ILE A 31 -10.22 6.70 6.61
C ILE A 31 -11.18 7.44 5.68
N ASN A 32 -10.75 8.58 5.15
CA ASN A 32 -11.50 9.38 4.21
C ASN A 32 -10.74 9.48 2.89
N ILE A 33 -11.35 8.98 1.80
CA ILE A 33 -10.80 9.16 0.46
C ILE A 33 -11.16 10.58 0.01
N VAL A 34 -10.16 11.38 -0.35
CA VAL A 34 -10.37 12.76 -0.80
C VAL A 34 -11.20 12.75 -2.08
N ASN A 35 -12.34 13.42 -2.08
CA ASN A 35 -13.23 13.40 -3.23
C ASN A 35 -12.56 14.04 -4.46
N GLY A 36 -12.61 13.36 -5.60
CA GLY A 36 -12.00 13.83 -6.85
C GLY A 36 -10.47 13.67 -6.93
N SER A 37 -9.81 13.08 -5.93
CA SER A 37 -8.36 12.81 -5.99
C SER A 37 -7.99 11.60 -6.85
N TYR A 38 -8.98 10.77 -7.20
CA TYR A 38 -8.79 9.57 -8.01
C TYR A 38 -8.17 9.90 -9.37
N LYS A 39 -7.10 9.18 -9.70
CA LYS A 39 -6.40 9.28 -10.98
C LYS A 39 -6.11 7.88 -11.53
N GLU A 40 -6.34 7.73 -12.82
CA GLU A 40 -5.90 6.59 -13.60
C GLU A 40 -4.77 7.04 -14.53
N LYS A 41 -3.67 6.29 -14.56
CA LYS A 41 -2.55 6.52 -15.47
C LYS A 41 -2.22 5.22 -16.20
N VAL A 42 -2.17 5.28 -17.53
CA VAL A 42 -1.73 4.15 -18.36
C VAL A 42 -0.30 4.44 -18.84
N GLU A 43 0.60 3.49 -18.61
CA GLU A 43 1.99 3.54 -19.08
C GLU A 43 2.30 2.31 -19.95
N GLU A 44 2.86 2.53 -21.13
CA GLU A 44 3.36 1.47 -22.00
C GLU A 44 4.89 1.51 -22.02
N ARG A 45 5.53 0.44 -21.54
CA ARG A 45 6.99 0.32 -21.47
C ARG A 45 7.43 -1.13 -21.46
N ASN A 46 8.71 -1.38 -21.70
CA ASN A 46 9.27 -2.72 -21.52
C ASN A 46 9.15 -3.16 -20.06
N SER A 47 8.77 -4.41 -19.84
CA SER A 47 8.63 -4.97 -18.51
C SER A 47 9.97 -4.98 -17.77
N MET A 48 9.97 -4.44 -16.56
CA MET A 48 11.15 -4.48 -15.68
C MET A 48 11.45 -5.89 -15.19
N SER A 49 10.41 -6.71 -15.01
CA SER A 49 10.54 -8.11 -14.57
C SER A 49 10.82 -9.07 -15.71
N TYR A 50 10.46 -8.69 -16.95
CA TYR A 50 10.66 -9.49 -18.16
C TYR A 50 11.26 -8.62 -19.29
N PRO A 51 12.58 -8.38 -19.27
CA PRO A 51 13.23 -7.48 -20.22
C PRO A 51 12.94 -7.84 -21.68
N GLY A 52 12.60 -6.82 -22.48
CA GLY A 52 12.27 -6.97 -23.90
C GLY A 52 10.82 -7.33 -24.22
N LEU A 53 10.00 -7.64 -23.20
CA LEU A 53 8.57 -7.85 -23.39
C LEU A 53 7.81 -6.52 -23.23
N PRO A 54 7.07 -6.06 -24.26
CA PRO A 54 6.20 -4.90 -24.12
C PRO A 54 5.13 -5.14 -23.05
N ALA A 55 4.97 -4.17 -22.15
CA ALA A 55 3.99 -4.23 -21.08
C ALA A 55 3.16 -2.95 -21.02
N ARG A 56 1.91 -3.10 -20.62
CA ARG A 56 0.98 -2.01 -20.33
C ARG A 56 0.65 -2.05 -18.85
N TYR A 57 0.97 -0.97 -18.14
CA TYR A 57 0.68 -0.76 -16.73
C TYR A 57 -0.51 0.17 -16.60
N VAL A 58 -1.51 -0.23 -15.83
CA VAL A 58 -2.65 0.62 -15.47
C VAL A 58 -2.53 0.89 -13.98
N LEU A 59 -2.18 2.14 -13.64
CA LEU A 59 -1.95 2.60 -12.28
C LEU A 59 -3.15 3.42 -11.81
N TYR A 60 -3.64 3.10 -10.63
CA TYR A 60 -4.72 3.81 -9.97
C TYR A 60 -4.18 4.46 -8.69
N SER A 61 -4.44 5.74 -8.49
CA SER A 61 -4.05 6.46 -7.28
C SER A 61 -5.19 7.32 -6.74
N ALA A 62 -5.16 7.59 -5.44
CA ALA A 62 -6.02 8.57 -4.78
C ALA A 62 -5.32 9.09 -3.52
N ASP A 63 -5.68 10.31 -3.14
CA ASP A 63 -5.26 10.90 -1.88
C ASP A 63 -6.24 10.46 -0.78
N VAL A 64 -5.70 10.11 0.39
CA VAL A 64 -6.47 9.57 1.51
C VAL A 64 -6.03 10.26 2.80
N GLU A 65 -7.01 10.64 3.62
CA GLU A 65 -6.81 11.14 4.98
C GLU A 65 -7.06 10.00 5.96
N VAL A 66 -6.10 9.77 6.86
CA VAL A 66 -6.17 8.73 7.89
C VAL A 66 -6.02 9.41 9.25
N ASN A 67 -7.11 9.48 10.01
CA ASN A 67 -7.12 10.12 11.33
C ASN A 67 -6.74 9.12 12.42
N GLY A 68 -6.12 9.60 13.49
CA GLY A 68 -5.71 8.75 14.63
C GLY A 68 -4.36 8.06 14.46
N LEU A 69 -3.55 8.51 13.49
CA LEU A 69 -2.14 8.11 13.37
C LEU A 69 -1.27 8.84 14.42
N PRO A 70 -0.12 8.26 14.83
CA PRO A 70 0.79 8.89 15.78
C PRO A 70 1.32 10.25 15.27
N ASP A 71 1.39 11.25 16.15
CA ASP A 71 1.93 12.59 15.80
C ASP A 71 3.45 12.57 15.49
N GLY A 72 4.16 11.57 16.02
CA GLY A 72 5.60 11.40 15.85
C GLY A 72 5.97 10.38 14.77
N GLU A 73 7.28 10.17 14.57
CA GLU A 73 7.78 9.05 13.77
C GLU A 73 7.34 7.72 14.41
N PHE A 74 6.92 6.76 13.57
CA PHE A 74 6.45 5.46 14.02
C PHE A 74 6.89 4.35 13.07
N CYS A 75 6.68 3.10 13.45
CA CYS A 75 6.91 1.97 12.55
C CYS A 75 5.70 1.04 12.52
N THR A 76 5.51 0.39 11.38
CA THR A 76 4.46 -0.61 11.18
C THR A 76 5.09 -1.90 10.69
N GLU A 77 4.39 -3.01 10.90
CA GLU A 77 4.84 -4.33 10.47
C GLU A 77 3.77 -4.95 9.56
N GLU A 78 4.21 -5.45 8.41
CA GLU A 78 3.31 -6.11 7.47
C GLU A 78 2.80 -7.42 8.07
N ALA A 79 1.48 -7.63 8.03
CA ALA A 79 0.88 -8.88 8.44
C ALA A 79 1.14 -9.98 7.38
N GLU A 80 1.29 -11.22 7.82
CA GLU A 80 1.54 -12.36 6.92
C GLU A 80 0.41 -12.52 5.89
N GLU A 81 0.71 -12.28 4.61
CA GLU A 81 -0.27 -12.33 3.51
C GLU A 81 -0.74 -13.76 3.19
N TYR A 82 0.08 -14.78 3.49
CA TYR A 82 -0.21 -16.17 3.15
C TYR A 82 -0.71 -16.96 4.37
N PRO A 83 -1.89 -17.61 4.28
CA PRO A 83 -2.27 -18.62 5.26
C PRO A 83 -1.21 -19.74 5.28
N ASP A 84 -1.09 -20.46 6.39
CA ASP A 84 -0.08 -21.51 6.55
C ASP A 84 -0.23 -22.60 5.47
N SER A 85 0.58 -22.49 4.42
CA SER A 85 0.52 -23.31 3.22
C SER A 85 1.92 -23.67 2.73
N GLU A 86 2.04 -24.60 1.78
CA GLU A 86 3.34 -24.90 1.17
C GLU A 86 3.92 -23.67 0.44
N GLU A 87 3.08 -22.79 -0.11
CA GLU A 87 3.51 -21.52 -0.69
C GLU A 87 4.11 -20.58 0.37
N LYS A 88 3.60 -20.59 1.61
CA LYS A 88 4.17 -19.82 2.73
C LYS A 88 5.63 -20.19 2.98
N ARG A 89 5.97 -21.49 2.97
CA ARG A 89 7.36 -21.95 3.19
C ARG A 89 8.33 -21.53 2.09
N VAL A 90 7.84 -21.36 0.87
CA VAL A 90 8.64 -20.85 -0.26
C VAL A 90 8.78 -19.33 -0.15
N ALA A 91 7.71 -18.62 0.21
CA ALA A 91 7.73 -17.18 0.43
C ALA A 91 8.61 -16.77 1.62
N GLU A 92 8.65 -17.56 2.70
CA GLU A 92 9.51 -17.35 3.86
C GLU A 92 11.01 -17.40 3.54
N LYS A 93 11.39 -18.08 2.44
CA LYS A 93 12.78 -18.07 1.94
C LYS A 93 13.12 -16.80 1.15
N ALA A 94 12.13 -16.04 0.71
CA ALA A 94 12.36 -14.78 0.01
C ALA A 94 12.69 -13.66 1.00
N VAL A 95 13.56 -12.73 0.59
CA VAL A 95 13.82 -11.51 1.36
C VAL A 95 12.62 -10.59 1.20
N SER A 96 11.86 -10.38 2.28
CA SER A 96 10.73 -9.43 2.32
C SER A 96 10.99 -8.31 3.33
N VAL A 97 10.44 -7.13 3.04
CA VAL A 97 10.44 -6.01 3.97
C VAL A 97 9.28 -6.23 4.94
N LYS A 98 9.58 -6.58 6.18
CA LYS A 98 8.54 -6.82 7.21
C LYS A 98 8.17 -5.59 8.02
N LYS A 99 8.96 -4.52 7.91
CA LYS A 99 8.86 -3.36 8.79
C LYS A 99 9.07 -2.06 8.03
N HIS A 100 8.12 -1.15 8.19
CA HIS A 100 8.14 0.18 7.60
C HIS A 100 8.36 1.25 8.67
N PHE A 101 9.17 2.25 8.36
CA PHE A 101 9.43 3.40 9.24
C PHE A 101 8.83 4.64 8.60
N TRP A 102 7.95 5.30 9.35
CA TRP A 102 7.15 6.43 8.88
C TRP A 102 7.62 7.72 9.52
N LYS A 103 7.68 8.76 8.69
CA LYS A 103 7.97 10.12 9.10
C LYS A 103 7.03 11.08 8.40
N TRP A 104 6.49 12.02 9.18
CA TRP A 104 5.72 13.13 8.64
C TRP A 104 6.61 14.09 7.85
N VAL A 105 6.16 14.46 6.66
CA VAL A 105 6.79 15.45 5.80
C VAL A 105 5.90 16.67 5.69
N SER A 106 6.50 17.86 5.53
CA SER A 106 5.72 19.07 5.26
C SER A 106 4.99 18.92 3.93
N SER A 107 3.78 19.49 3.84
CA SER A 107 3.01 19.57 2.59
C SER A 107 3.82 20.17 1.44
N ASP A 108 4.71 21.10 1.75
CA ASP A 108 5.55 21.81 0.77
C ASP A 108 6.64 20.92 0.15
N SER A 109 6.92 19.77 0.75
CA SER A 109 7.93 18.81 0.28
C SER A 109 7.38 17.74 -0.65
N VAL A 110 6.06 17.68 -0.87
CA VAL A 110 5.39 16.60 -1.63
C VAL A 110 5.38 16.85 -3.15
N HIS A 111 5.76 18.06 -3.61
CA HIS A 111 5.93 18.37 -5.04
C HIS A 111 7.42 18.37 -5.43
N SER A 112 7.92 17.21 -5.84
CA SER A 112 9.17 17.07 -6.62
C SER A 112 9.00 16.06 -7.74
#